data_AF-A0A9E0XAQ9-F1
#
_entry.id   AF-A0A9E0XAQ9-F1
#
_cell.length_a   1.000
_cell.length_b   1.000
_cell.length_c   1.000
_cell.angle_alpha   90.00
_cell.angle_beta   90.00
_cell.angle_gamma   90.00
#
_symmetry.space_group_name_H-M   'P 1'
#
loop_
_entity.id
_entity.type
_entity.pdbx_description
1 polymer ?
#
loop_
_entity_poly.entity_id
_entity_poly.type
_entity_poly.pdbx_seq_one_letter_code
_entity_poly.pdbx_strand_id
1 'polypeptide(L)'
;MDGAALQRALGELFAPWVQALDLRVEAAGADGVRLRLPLTPALVREGGVLCGQAMMAAADTAMVLALMQHFGQFRPCTTVQLSSSFLRPLSA
;
A
#
# COMPACT_ATOMS: atom_id res chain seq x y z
N MET A 1 -15.43 -1.01 6.83
CA MET A 1 -15.60 -0.01 5.76
C MET A 1 -15.81 -0.74 4.44
N ASP A 2 -16.46 -0.12 3.46
CA ASP A 2 -16.50 -0.68 2.10
C ASP A 2 -15.18 -0.41 1.36
N GLY A 3 -14.90 -1.17 0.29
CA GLY A 3 -13.67 -1.03 -0.48
C GLY A 3 -13.53 0.33 -1.17
N ALA A 4 -14.64 0.97 -1.54
CA ALA A 4 -14.63 2.28 -2.19
C ALA A 4 -14.18 3.39 -1.23
N ALA A 5 -14.59 3.32 0.04
CA ALA A 5 -14.14 4.24 1.08
C ALA A 5 -12.64 4.11 1.33
N LEU A 6 -12.10 2.88 1.35
CA LEU A 6 -10.66 2.66 1.47
C LEU A 6 -9.90 3.16 0.23
N GLN A 7 -10.46 3.02 -0.97
CA GLN A 7 -9.85 3.56 -2.19
C GLN A 7 -9.81 5.11 -2.17
N ARG A 8 -10.85 5.77 -1.67
CA ARG A 8 -10.83 7.24 -1.48
C ARG A 8 -9.78 7.67 -0.46
N ALA A 9 -9.66 6.94 0.65
CA ALA A 9 -8.68 7.23 1.69
C ALA A 9 -7.24 7.26 1.16
N LEU A 10 -6.91 6.44 0.15
CA LEU A 10 -5.61 6.47 -0.52
C LEU A 10 -5.28 7.85 -1.12
N GLY A 11 -6.26 8.55 -1.69
CA GLY A 11 -6.08 9.88 -2.27
C GLY A 11 -6.19 11.04 -1.28
N GLU A 12 -6.81 10.81 -0.12
CA GLU A 12 -7.10 11.86 0.86
C GLU A 12 -6.08 11.91 2.01
N LEU A 13 -5.57 10.76 2.45
CA LEU A 13 -4.81 10.65 3.69
C LEU A 13 -3.30 10.51 3.50
N PHE A 14 -2.84 10.11 2.31
CA PHE A 14 -1.43 9.80 2.08
C PHE A 14 -0.71 10.91 1.31
N ALA A 15 0.60 11.03 1.53
CA ALA A 15 1.43 12.01 0.83
C ALA A 15 1.42 11.79 -0.70
N PRO A 16 1.59 12.84 -1.52
CA PRO A 16 1.50 12.73 -2.98
C PRO A 16 2.37 11.64 -3.61
N TRP A 17 3.56 11.38 -3.06
CA TRP A 17 4.46 10.34 -3.58
C TRP A 17 3.93 8.91 -3.33
N VAL A 18 3.18 8.69 -2.25
CA VAL A 18 2.51 7.40 -1.97
C VAL A 18 1.30 7.24 -2.90
N GLN A 19 0.56 8.33 -3.15
CA GLN A 19 -0.54 8.32 -4.12
C GLN A 19 -0.04 7.96 -5.53
N ALA A 20 1.15 8.43 -5.90
CA ALA A 20 1.79 8.12 -7.17
C ALA A 20 2.15 6.63 -7.36
N LEU A 21 2.09 5.82 -6.29
CA LEU A 21 2.21 4.36 -6.39
C LEU A 21 0.99 3.70 -7.07
N ASP A 22 -0.12 4.44 -7.26
CA ASP A 22 -1.36 3.95 -7.87
C ASP A 22 -1.91 2.68 -7.20
N LEU A 23 -1.84 2.61 -5.86
CA LEU A 23 -2.35 1.47 -5.10
C LEU A 23 -3.86 1.30 -5.33
N ARG A 24 -4.28 0.06 -5.55
CA ARG A 24 -5.69 -0.28 -5.80
C ARG A 24 -6.19 -1.25 -4.75
N VAL A 25 -7.30 -0.91 -4.11
CA VAL A 25 -8.01 -1.80 -3.18
C VAL A 25 -8.71 -2.88 -4.00
N GLU A 26 -8.32 -4.13 -3.81
CA GLU A 26 -8.97 -5.28 -4.48
C GLU A 26 -10.02 -5.94 -3.61
N ALA A 27 -9.76 -6.02 -2.30
CA ALA A 27 -10.66 -6.63 -1.34
C ALA A 27 -10.46 -6.02 0.04
N ALA A 28 -11.53 -5.96 0.82
CA ALA A 28 -11.51 -5.58 2.22
C ALA A 28 -12.53 -6.44 2.97
N GLY A 29 -12.13 -7.04 4.07
CA GLY A 29 -12.95 -7.97 4.84
C GLY A 29 -12.52 -8.05 6.30
N ALA A 30 -13.07 -9.02 7.02
CA ALA A 30 -12.71 -9.27 8.42
C ALA A 30 -11.22 -9.70 8.56
N ASP A 31 -10.70 -10.40 7.56
CA ASP A 31 -9.33 -10.95 7.56
C ASP A 31 -8.27 -9.93 7.09
N GLY A 32 -8.68 -8.72 6.69
CA GLY A 32 -7.77 -7.65 6.29
C GLY A 32 -8.11 -6.98 4.96
N VAL A 33 -7.11 -6.31 4.38
CA VAL A 33 -7.21 -5.55 3.12
C VAL A 33 -6.19 -6.08 2.12
N ARG A 34 -6.61 -6.28 0.88
CA ARG A 34 -5.74 -6.65 -0.24
C ARG A 34 -5.54 -5.44 -1.16
N LEU A 35 -4.28 -5.08 -1.37
CA LEU A 35 -3.87 -4.03 -2.29
C LEU A 35 -3.11 -4.61 -3.49
N ARG A 36 -3.33 -4.02 -4.66
CA ARG A 36 -2.50 -4.17 -5.85
C ARG A 36 -1.57 -2.96 -5.95
N LEU A 37 -0.28 -3.23 -6.05
CA LEU A 37 0.74 -2.27 -6.51
C LEU A 37 0.99 -2.50 -8.01
N PRO A 38 0.55 -1.61 -8.90
CA PRO A 38 0.81 -1.72 -10.33
C PRO A 38 2.30 -1.58 -10.62
N LEU A 39 2.85 -2.47 -11.46
CA LEU A 39 4.21 -2.31 -11.96
C LEU A 39 4.20 -1.22 -13.03
N THR A 40 4.81 -0.07 -12.75
CA THR A 40 4.94 1.03 -13.69
C THR A 40 6.42 1.41 -13.88
N PRO A 41 6.80 2.04 -15.01
CA PRO A 41 8.18 2.46 -15.23
C PRO A 41 8.74 3.37 -14.13
N ALA A 42 7.88 4.16 -13.48
CA ALA A 42 8.27 5.05 -12.38
C ALA A 42 8.72 4.32 -11.11
N LEU A 43 8.36 3.05 -10.95
CA LEU A 43 8.66 2.25 -9.76
C LEU A 43 9.79 1.24 -10.00
N VAL A 44 10.29 1.16 -11.23
CA VAL A 44 11.30 0.20 -11.64
C VAL A 44 12.67 0.85 -11.57
N ARG A 45 13.65 0.14 -10.99
CA ARG A 45 15.06 0.54 -10.99
C ARG A 45 15.81 -0.06 -12.18
N GLU A 46 17.08 0.30 -12.33
CA GLU A 46 17.96 -0.31 -13.32
C GLU A 46 17.91 -1.85 -13.26
N GLY A 47 17.81 -2.49 -14.42
CA GLY A 47 17.62 -3.93 -14.55
C GLY A 47 16.17 -4.40 -14.58
N GLY A 48 15.18 -3.50 -14.67
CA GLY A 48 13.78 -3.88 -14.91
C GLY A 48 13.07 -4.46 -13.68
N VAL A 49 13.61 -4.22 -12.47
CA VAL A 49 13.09 -4.77 -11.22
C VAL A 49 12.37 -3.70 -10.42
N LEU A 50 11.22 -4.03 -9.82
CA LEU A 50 10.53 -3.16 -8.87
C LEU A 50 11.47 -2.75 -7.72
N CYS A 51 11.47 -1.47 -7.38
CA CYS A 51 12.29 -0.96 -6.29
C CYS A 51 11.74 -1.40 -4.92
N GLY A 52 12.63 -1.73 -3.98
CA GLY A 52 12.25 -2.16 -2.63
C GLY A 52 11.45 -1.10 -1.87
N GLN A 53 11.72 0.17 -2.17
CA GLN A 53 11.07 1.33 -1.60
C GLN A 53 9.57 1.33 -1.88
N ALA A 54 9.16 1.06 -3.12
CA ALA A 54 7.75 0.97 -3.50
C ALA A 54 7.04 -0.21 -2.81
N MET A 55 7.72 -1.36 -2.68
CA MET A 55 7.17 -2.52 -1.97
C MET A 55 6.93 -2.24 -0.49
N MET A 56 7.90 -1.62 0.20
CA MET A 56 7.75 -1.27 1.61
C MET A 56 6.66 -0.21 1.83
N ALA A 57 6.61 0.81 0.96
CA ALA A 57 5.57 1.84 1.03
C ALA A 57 4.17 1.25 0.82
N ALA A 58 4.02 0.30 -0.11
CA ALA A 58 2.77 -0.42 -0.32
C ALA A 58 2.38 -1.26 0.91
N ALA A 59 3.35 -1.93 1.55
CA ALA A 59 3.11 -2.72 2.76
C ALA A 59 2.67 -1.85 3.95
N ASP A 60 3.34 -0.72 4.17
CA ASP A 60 2.98 0.26 5.20
C ASP A 60 1.57 0.83 4.98
N THR A 61 1.29 1.23 3.73
CA THR A 61 -0.03 1.75 3.33
C THR A 61 -1.14 0.73 3.52
N ALA A 62 -0.90 -0.53 3.16
CA ALA A 62 -1.85 -1.62 3.39
C ALA A 62 -2.20 -1.79 4.87
N MET A 63 -1.22 -1.63 5.76
CA MET A 63 -1.43 -1.72 7.21
C MET A 63 -2.34 -0.60 7.72
N VAL A 64 -2.16 0.64 7.26
CA VAL A 64 -3.04 1.76 7.62
C VAL A 64 -4.49 1.46 7.20
N LEU A 65 -4.71 0.97 5.97
CA LEU A 65 -6.06 0.61 5.52
C LEU A 65 -6.65 -0.57 6.29
N ALA A 66 -5.82 -1.56 6.67
CA ALA A 66 -6.25 -2.67 7.51
C ALA A 66 -6.70 -2.19 8.90
N LEU A 67 -5.99 -1.23 9.51
CA LEU A 67 -6.40 -0.61 10.76
C LEU A 67 -7.71 0.18 10.61
N MET A 68 -7.86 0.94 9.52
CA MET A 68 -9.12 1.63 9.21
C MET A 68 -10.28 0.64 9.07
N GLN A 69 -10.05 -0.47 8.38
CA GLN A 69 -11.03 -1.53 8.22
C GLN A 69 -11.40 -2.17 9.57
N HIS A 70 -10.41 -2.46 10.42
CA HIS A 70 -10.59 -3.04 11.74
C HIS A 70 -11.38 -2.12 12.69
N PHE A 71 -11.03 -0.84 12.74
CA PHE A 71 -11.71 0.12 13.63
C PHE A 71 -13.01 0.70 13.05
N GLY A 72 -13.29 0.44 11.77
CA GLY A 72 -14.44 1.00 11.06
C GLY A 72 -14.33 2.50 10.74
N GLN A 73 -13.20 3.13 11.04
CA GLN A 73 -12.94 4.55 10.87
C GLN A 73 -11.43 4.82 10.82
N PHE A 74 -11.03 5.99 10.33
CA PHE A 74 -9.66 6.45 10.48
C PHE A 74 -9.36 6.81 11.93
N ARG A 75 -8.25 6.28 12.44
CA ARG A 75 -7.66 6.67 13.73
C ARG A 75 -6.21 7.04 13.46
N PRO A 76 -5.74 8.22 13.91
CA PRO A 76 -4.33 8.58 13.76
C PRO A 76 -3.43 7.49 14.36
N CYS A 77 -2.54 6.96 13.54
CA CYS A 77 -1.53 5.98 13.93
C CYS A 77 -0.21 6.31 13.23
N THR A 78 0.90 6.01 13.89
CA THR A 78 2.23 6.23 13.35
C THR A 78 2.97 4.90 13.29
N THR A 79 3.54 4.59 12.13
CA THR A 79 4.43 3.44 11.99
C THR A 79 5.67 3.66 12.83
N VAL A 80 5.82 2.87 13.90
CA VAL A 80 7.00 2.91 14.78
C VAL A 80 8.17 2.15 14.16
N GLN A 81 7.88 1.02 13.51
CA GLN A 81 8.88 0.15 12.90
C GLN A 81 8.25 -0.66 11.76
N LEU A 82 8.97 -0.78 10.65
CA LEU A 82 8.66 -1.68 9.55
C LEU A 82 9.93 -2.46 9.22
N SER A 83 9.81 -3.78 9.09
CA SER A 83 10.91 -4.66 8.68
C SER A 83 10.44 -5.47 7.48
N SER A 84 11.33 -5.70 6.52
CA SER A 84 11.02 -6.40 5.28
C SER A 84 12.20 -7.24 4.84
N SER A 85 11.91 -8.41 4.30
CA SER A 85 12.90 -9.28 3.66
C SER A 85 12.49 -9.52 2.21
N PHE A 86 13.36 -9.14 1.27
CA PHE A 86 13.10 -9.32 -0.16
C PHE A 86 13.54 -10.71 -0.60
N LEU A 87 12.56 -11.58 -0.89
CA LEU A 87 12.80 -12.99 -1.15
C LEU A 87 13.19 -13.30 -2.60
N ARG A 88 12.64 -12.53 -3.55
CA ARG A 88 12.90 -12.69 -4.98
C ARG A 88 12.76 -11.36 -5.71
N PRO A 89 13.45 -11.15 -6.84
CA PRO A 89 13.18 -10.01 -7.70
C PRO A 89 11.76 -10.08 -8.26
N LEU A 90 11.13 -8.91 -8.37
CA LEU A 90 9.89 -8.70 -9.13
C LEU A 90 10.26 -7.92 -10.39
N SER A 91 10.59 -8.63 -11.46
CA SER A 91 10.79 -8.07 -12.79
C SER A 91 9.49 -8.16 -13.60
N ALA A 92 9.37 -7.29 -14.60
CA ALA A 92 8.36 -7.42 -15.66
C ALA A 92 8.54 -8.72 -16.46
#